data_AF-X0T6N1-F1
#
_entry.id   AF-X0T6N1-F1
#
_cell.length_a   1.000
_cell.length_b   1.000
_cell.length_c   1.000
_cell.angle_alpha   90.00
_cell.angle_beta   90.00
_cell.angle_gamma   90.00
#
_symmetry.space_group_name_H-M   'P 1'
#
loop_
_entity.id
_entity.type
_entity.pdbx_description
1 polymer ?
#
loop_
_entity_poly.entity_id
_entity_poly.type
_entity_poly.pdbx_seq_one_letter_code
_entity_poly.pdbx_strand_id
1 'polypeptide(L)' 'DLVDRAAKIVGQFPEVTHSYLRKDRFNIWFTIIAVNNERIEYILEQIRCSLSLKNSQVLNLPAKRLFKLDARFNVSP' A
#
# COMPACT_ATOMS: atom_id res chain seq x y z
N ASP A 1 2.63 18.29 -0.63
CA ASP A 1 1.26 18.59 -0.15
C ASP A 1 0.33 17.39 0.03
N LEU A 2 -0.36 16.86 -1.00
CA LEU A 2 -1.25 15.69 -0.79
C LEU A 2 -0.49 14.38 -0.58
N VAL A 3 0.61 14.20 -1.32
CA VAL A 3 1.50 13.03 -1.21
C VAL A 3 2.06 12.88 0.21
N ASP A 4 2.57 13.97 0.80
CA ASP A 4 3.13 13.93 2.15
C ASP A 4 2.05 13.63 3.21
N ARG A 5 0.85 14.20 3.04
CA ARG A 5 -0.29 13.89 3.90
C ARG A 5 -0.69 12.42 3.78
N ALA A 6 -0.74 11.87 2.57
CA ALA A 6 -1.04 10.46 2.35
C ALA A 6 0.02 9.56 2.97
N ALA A 7 1.30 9.87 2.79
CA ALA A 7 2.40 9.14 3.41
C ALA A 7 2.30 9.14 4.94
N LYS A 8 1.98 10.30 5.54
CA LYS A 8 1.78 10.42 7.00
C LYS A 8 0.61 9.56 7.50
N ILE A 9 -0.54 9.60 6.82
CA ILE A 9 -1.73 8.82 7.20
C ILE A 9 -1.48 7.32 7.03
N VAL A 10 -0.93 6.90 5.88
CA VAL A 10 -0.60 5.50 5.60
C VAL A 10 0.41 4.97 6.64
N GLY A 11 1.41 5.77 7.00
CA GLY A 11 2.43 5.40 7.99
C GLY A 11 1.93 5.33 9.45
N GLN A 12 0.68 5.70 9.74
CA GLN A 12 0.09 5.54 11.08
C GLN A 12 -0.42 4.11 11.35
N PHE A 13 -0.54 3.29 10.30
CA PHE A 13 -1.03 1.92 10.43
C PHE A 13 0.14 0.94 10.58
N PRO A 14 0.27 0.24 11.73
CA PRO A 14 1.36 -0.72 11.95
C PRO A 14 1.31 -1.92 10.99
N GLU A 15 0.15 -2.19 10.39
CA GLU A 15 -0.03 -3.22 9.38
C GLU A 15 0.62 -2.87 8.03
N VAL A 16 0.96 -1.60 7.79
CA VAL A 16 1.65 -1.17 6.58
C VAL A 16 3.14 -1.46 6.70
N THR A 17 3.65 -2.38 5.86
CA THR A 17 5.06 -2.84 5.93
C THR A 17 5.99 -2.13 4.96
N HIS A 18 5.48 -1.68 3.81
CA HIS A 18 6.23 -0.92 2.82
C HIS A 18 5.34 0.17 2.23
N SER A 19 5.91 1.32 1.89
CA SER A 19 5.21 2.44 1.24
C SER A 19 6.14 3.13 0.25
N TYR A 20 5.68 3.35 -0.98
CA TYR A 20 6.45 3.84 -2.10
C TYR A 20 5.70 4.95 -2.85
N LEU A 21 6.43 6.01 -3.20
CA LEU A 21 5.99 6.99 -4.19
C LEU A 21 6.38 6.52 -5.60
N ARG A 22 5.45 6.58 -6.54
CA ARG A 22 5.65 6.24 -7.96
C ARG A 22 5.22 7.38 -8.88
N LYS A 23 5.87 7.47 -10.03
CA LYS A 23 5.55 8.44 -11.09
C LYS A 23 4.45 7.89 -12.00
N ASP A 24 3.23 7.81 -11.47
CA ASP A 24 2.04 7.34 -12.19
C ASP A 24 0.77 8.01 -11.60
N ARG A 25 -0.41 7.78 -12.19
CA ARG A 25 -1.70 8.23 -11.67
C ARG A 25 -2.01 7.64 -10.29
N PHE A 26 -1.72 6.36 -10.10
CA PHE A 26 -1.70 5.74 -8.76
C PHE A 26 -0.28 5.88 -8.21
N ASN A 27 -0.04 6.97 -7.50
CA ASN A 27 1.31 7.38 -7.10
C ASN A 27 1.73 6.91 -5.71
N ILE A 28 0.82 6.42 -4.85
CA ILE A 28 1.18 5.87 -3.54
C ILE A 28 0.86 4.37 -3.52
N TRP A 29 1.89 3.56 -3.31
CA TRP A 29 1.80 2.10 -3.25
C TRP A 29 2.26 1.62 -1.89
N PHE A 30 1.48 0.75 -1.25
CA PHE A 30 1.85 0.19 0.04
C PHE A 30 1.34 -1.24 0.19
N THR A 31 1.95 -1.98 1.09
CA THR A 31 1.57 -3.37 1.41
C THR A 31 1.03 -3.45 2.83
N ILE A 32 -0.13 -4.08 3.00
CA ILE A 32 -0.75 -4.34 4.31
C ILE A 32 -0.56 -5.82 4.66
N ILE A 33 -0.16 -6.10 5.90
CA ILE A 33 -0.25 -7.42 6.53
C ILE A 33 -1.19 -7.31 7.73
N ALA A 34 -2.34 -7.97 7.66
CA ALA A 34 -3.36 -7.92 8.71
C ALA A 34 -3.91 -9.32 9.01
N VAL A 35 -4.60 -9.44 10.15
CA VAL A 35 -5.16 -10.71 10.65
C VAL A 35 -6.25 -11.31 9.76
N ASN A 36 -6.99 -10.47 9.03
CA ASN A 36 -8.09 -10.87 8.14
C ASN A 36 -8.40 -9.77 7.11
N ASN A 37 -9.29 -10.07 6.17
CA ASN A 37 -9.68 -9.13 5.11
C ASN A 37 -10.48 -7.95 5.65
N GLU A 38 -11.31 -8.15 6.68
CA GLU A 38 -12.13 -7.09 7.28
C GLU A 38 -11.25 -5.97 7.83
N ARG A 39 -10.11 -6.32 8.45
CA ARG A 39 -9.13 -5.35 8.92
C ARG A 39 -8.47 -4.60 7.78
N ILE A 40 -8.16 -5.27 6.65
CA ILE A 40 -7.61 -4.63 5.46
C ILE A 40 -8.60 -3.60 4.92
N GLU A 41 -9.86 -4.00 4.72
CA GLU A 41 -10.91 -3.10 4.20
C GLU A 41 -11.14 -1.91 5.12
N TYR A 42 -11.14 -2.13 6.44
CA TYR A 42 -11.21 -1.04 7.41
C TYR A 42 -10.06 -0.04 7.25
N ILE A 43 -8.81 -0.50 7.15
CA ILE A 43 -7.64 0.37 6.99
C ILE A 43 -7.74 1.18 5.69
N LEU A 44 -8.09 0.52 4.58
CA LEU A 44 -8.24 1.18 3.28
C LEU A 44 -9.34 2.25 3.32
N GLU A 45 -10.46 1.97 3.98
CA GLU A 45 -11.56 2.91 4.15
C GLU A 45 -11.16 4.12 5.03
N GLN A 46 -10.39 3.90 6.10
CA GLN A 46 -9.86 4.99 6.93
C GLN A 46 -8.91 5.90 6.13
N ILE A 47 -8.00 5.31 5.35
CA ILE A 47 -7.08 6.06 4.48
C ILE A 47 -7.89 6.88 3.46
N ARG A 48 -8.85 6.24 2.79
CA ARG A 48 -9.71 6.87 1.78
C ARG A 48 -10.47 8.05 2.35
N CYS A 49 -11.14 7.88 3.49
CA CYS A 49 -11.92 8.94 4.14
C CYS A 49 -11.04 10.08 4.64
N SER A 50 -9.90 9.77 5.28
CA SER A 50 -8.97 10.77 5.83
C SER A 50 -8.33 11.67 4.77
N LEU A 51 -8.24 11.17 3.54
CA LEU A 51 -7.74 11.88 2.37
C LEU A 51 -8.86 12.41 1.45
N SER A 52 -10.12 12.19 1.81
CA SER A 52 -11.30 12.59 1.02
C SER A 52 -11.26 12.06 -0.42
N LEU A 53 -10.79 10.82 -0.59
CA LEU A 53 -10.67 10.15 -1.88
C LEU A 53 -11.96 9.41 -2.28
N LYS A 54 -12.19 9.29 -3.58
CA LYS A 54 -13.26 8.43 -4.12
C LYS A 54 -12.84 6.95 -4.02
N ASN A 55 -13.82 6.04 -4.02
CA ASN A 55 -13.56 4.60 -4.00
C ASN A 55 -12.66 4.15 -5.17
N SER A 56 -12.78 4.78 -6.34
CA SER A 56 -11.94 4.47 -7.52
C SER A 56 -10.48 4.92 -7.40
N GLN A 57 -10.10 5.60 -6.32
CA GLN A 57 -8.74 6.10 -6.09
C GLN A 57 -7.96 5.28 -5.06
N VAL A 58 -8.60 4.32 -4.37
CA VAL A 58 -7.96 3.41 -3.42
C VAL A 58 -8.33 1.99 -3.83
N LEU A 59 -7.33 1.20 -4.23
CA LEU A 59 -7.54 -0.14 -4.78
C LEU A 59 -6.97 -1.19 -3.84
N ASN A 60 -7.77 -2.20 -3.50
CA ASN A 60 -7.30 -3.42 -2.88
C ASN A 60 -6.86 -4.42 -3.96
N LEU A 61 -5.56 -4.73 -4.02
CA LEU A 61 -4.96 -5.61 -5.03
C LEU A 61 -4.33 -6.85 -4.37
N PRO A 62 -5.14 -7.79 -3.83
CA PRO A 62 -4.62 -8.96 -3.14
C PRO A 62 -3.92 -9.90 -4.12
N ALA A 63 -2.71 -10.34 -3.78
CA ALA A 63 -2.02 -11.37 -4.54
C ALA A 63 -2.82 -12.69 -4.48
N LYS A 64 -3.27 -13.18 -5.64
CA LYS A 64 -4.03 -14.44 -5.75
C LYS A 64 -3.14 -15.66 -6.02
N ARG A 65 -2.05 -15.46 -6.74
CA ARG A 65 -1.08 -16.50 -7.10
C ARG A 65 0.31 -15.88 -7.08
N LEU A 66 1.25 -16.54 -6.42
CA LEU A 66 2.63 -16.11 -6.35
C LEU A 66 3.46 -16.94 -7.33
N PHE A 67 4.04 -16.28 -8.32
CA PHE A 67 5.05 -16.86 -9.20
C PHE A 67 6.39 -16.22 -8.85
N LYS A 68 7.16 -16.89 -7.98
CA LYS A 68 8.47 -16.38 -7.56
C LYS A 68 9.55 -16.94 -8.48
N LEU A 69 10.11 -16.08 -9.32
CA LEU A 69 11.37 -16.34 -10.00
C LEU A 69 12.51 -15.97 -9.03
N ASP A 70 13.54 -16.81 -8.94
CA ASP A 70 14.69 -16.56 -8.06
C ASP A 70 15.49 -15.37 -8.61
N ALA A 71 15.26 -14.18 -8.03
CA ALA A 71 15.86 -12.92 -8.45
C ALA A 71 16.90 -12.44 -7.42
N ARG A 72 17.82 -13.32 -7.05
CA ARG A 72 19.01 -12.96 -6.27
C ARG A 72 20.05 -12.37 -7.22
N PHE A 73 20.46 -11.12 -6.96
CA PHE A 73 21.61 -10.54 -7.65
C PHE A 73 22.88 -10.97 -6.92
N ASN A 74 23.82 -11.58 -7.64
CA ASN A 74 25.16 -11.78 -7.10
C ASN A 74 25.84 -10.42 -6.98
N VAL A 75 26.09 -9.99 -5.75
CA VAL A 75 26.91 -8.81 -5.46
C VAL A 75 28.26 -9.36 -5.01
N SER A 76 29.29 -9.19 -5.83
CA SER A 76 30.67 -9.47 -5.41
C SER A 76 31.09 -8.41 -4.39
N PRO A 77 31.83 -8.79 -3.32
CA PRO A 77 32.41 -7.83 -2.39
C PRO A 77 33.45 -6.93 -3.05
#